data_AF-A0A7V5FNQ5-F1
#
_entry.id   AF-A0A7V5FNQ5-F1
#
_cell.length_a   1.000
_cell.length_b   1.000
_cell.length_c   1.000
_cell.angle_alpha   90.00
_cell.angle_beta   90.00
_cell.angle_gamma   90.00
#
_symmetry.space_group_name_H-M   'P 1'
#
loop_
_entity.id
_entity.type
_entity.pdbx_description
1 polymer ?
#
loop_
_entity_poly.entity_id
_entity_poly.type
_entity_poly.pdbx_seq_one_letter_code
_entity_poly.pdbx_strand_id
1 'polypeptide(L)'
;MKGSWLHTKKGNSRCILFMAGWAMGPEPFTGLFPENHDCFICYDYRRLVLPDLSWFDDYRQIDLLAWSMGVWVAAQTLADISTRFTSATALAGTL
;
A
#
# COMPACT_ATOMS: atom_id res chain seq x y z
N MET A 1 9.13 1.60 7.92
CA MET A 1 8.92 2.46 6.74
C MET A 1 8.01 3.61 7.17
N LYS A 2 7.78 4.62 6.34
CA LYS A 2 6.71 5.60 6.58
C LYS A 2 5.43 5.13 5.91
N GLY A 3 4.30 5.55 6.46
CA GLY A 3 2.98 5.30 5.92
C GLY A 3 2.13 6.55 6.02
N SER A 4 1.36 6.85 4.97
CA SER A 4 0.43 7.98 4.96
C SER A 4 -0.76 7.69 4.07
N TRP A 5 -1.90 8.28 4.40
CA TRP A 5 -3.05 8.31 3.51
C TRP A 5 -2.80 9.28 2.36
N LEU A 6 -2.93 8.82 1.12
CA LEU A 6 -3.03 9.70 -0.04
C LEU A 6 -4.41 10.34 -0.09
N HIS A 7 -5.45 9.55 0.19
CA HIS A 7 -6.81 10.03 0.37
C HIS A 7 -7.69 8.99 1.10
N THR A 8 -8.75 9.50 1.72
CA THR A 8 -9.80 8.71 2.37
C THR A 8 -11.16 9.36 2.14
N LYS A 9 -12.22 8.57 1.96
CA LYS A 9 -13.60 9.08 1.79
C LYS A 9 -14.58 8.30 2.65
N LYS A 10 -15.45 9.01 3.37
CA LYS A 10 -16.45 8.39 4.25
C LYS A 10 -17.34 7.43 3.46
N GLY A 11 -17.46 6.19 3.94
CA GLY A 11 -18.29 5.15 3.33
C GLY A 11 -17.57 4.30 2.28
N ASN A 12 -16.30 4.59 1.96
CA ASN A 12 -15.49 3.66 1.20
C ASN A 12 -15.26 2.38 2.03
N SER A 13 -15.50 1.24 1.39
CA SER A 13 -15.30 -0.10 1.98
C SER A 13 -14.16 -0.87 1.29
N ARG A 14 -13.42 -0.17 0.41
CA ARG A 14 -12.29 -0.70 -0.34
C ARG A 14 -11.06 0.16 -0.09
N CYS A 15 -9.92 -0.48 0.08
CA CYS A 15 -8.64 0.21 0.27
C CYS A 15 -7.56 -0.37 -0.64
N ILE A 16 -6.67 0.50 -1.11
CA ILE A 16 -5.43 0.12 -1.77
C ILE A 16 -4.28 0.36 -0.78
N LEU A 17 -3.52 -0.69 -0.50
CA LEU A 17 -2.20 -0.58 0.13
C LEU A 17 -1.16 -0.45 -0.98
N PHE A 18 -0.56 0.73 -1.11
CA PHE A 18 0.42 1.01 -2.15
C PHE A 18 1.86 1.02 -1.60
N MET A 19 2.71 0.13 -2.11
CA MET A 19 4.13 0.06 -1.78
C MET A 19 4.94 0.79 -2.87
N ALA A 20 5.39 2.01 -2.56
CA ALA A 20 6.10 2.88 -3.49
C ALA A 20 7.49 2.35 -3.89
N GLY A 21 8.08 2.92 -4.95
CA GLY A 21 9.45 2.65 -5.35
C GLY A 21 10.50 3.26 -4.41
N TRP A 22 11.77 2.91 -4.62
CA TRP A 22 12.89 3.50 -3.88
C TRP A 22 12.99 5.01 -4.12
N ALA A 23 13.43 5.74 -3.09
CA ALA A 23 13.60 7.19 -3.09
C ALA A 23 12.35 8.01 -3.48
N MET A 24 11.17 7.37 -3.41
CA MET A 24 9.91 7.99 -3.80
C MET A 24 9.09 8.43 -2.58
N GLY A 25 8.45 9.59 -2.70
CA GLY A 25 7.47 10.12 -1.75
C GLY A 25 6.02 9.97 -2.24
N PRO A 26 5.03 10.34 -1.42
CA PRO A 26 3.61 10.26 -1.77
C PRO A 26 3.17 11.25 -2.86
N GLU A 27 3.87 12.37 -3.00
CA GLU A 27 3.41 13.54 -3.74
C GLU A 27 3.05 13.24 -5.20
N PRO A 28 3.86 12.48 -5.97
CA PRO A 28 3.55 12.20 -7.39
C PRO A 28 2.31 11.35 -7.61
N PHE A 29 1.79 10.70 -6.56
CA PHE A 29 0.65 9.78 -6.67
C PHE A 29 -0.68 10.39 -6.23
N THR A 30 -0.66 11.64 -5.80
CA THR A 30 -1.88 12.37 -5.43
C THR A 30 -2.82 12.45 -6.63
N GLY A 31 -4.04 11.95 -6.48
CA GLY A 31 -5.06 11.95 -7.54
C GLY A 31 -4.87 10.89 -8.63
N LEU A 32 -3.88 9.98 -8.53
CA LEU A 32 -3.72 8.87 -9.48
C LEU A 32 -4.65 7.69 -9.22
N PHE A 33 -5.24 7.63 -8.03
CA PHE A 33 -6.04 6.48 -7.59
C PHE A 33 -7.54 6.76 -7.67
N PRO A 34 -8.38 5.73 -7.92
CA PRO A 34 -9.83 5.90 -8.00
C PRO A 34 -10.46 6.44 -6.71
N GLU A 35 -11.47 7.31 -6.81
CA GLU A 35 -12.15 7.88 -5.64
C GLU A 35 -12.96 6.86 -4.82
N ASN A 36 -13.31 5.72 -5.41
CA ASN A 36 -14.08 4.66 -4.75
C ASN A 36 -13.24 3.69 -3.92
N HIS A 37 -11.93 3.95 -3.80
CA HIS A 37 -11.02 3.26 -2.89
C HIS A 37 -10.38 4.31 -2.00
N ASP A 38 -10.16 4.00 -0.73
CA ASP A 38 -9.16 4.75 0.03
C ASP A 38 -7.77 4.27 -0.37
N CYS A 39 -6.75 5.12 -0.23
CA CYS A 39 -5.40 4.75 -0.63
C CYS A 39 -4.39 5.13 0.45
N PHE A 40 -3.68 4.13 0.96
CA PHE A 40 -2.57 4.32 1.86
C PHE A 40 -1.27 3.90 1.20
N ILE A 41 -0.27 4.77 1.28
CA ILE A 41 1.03 4.56 0.68
C ILE A 41 2.09 4.32 1.75
N CYS A 42 2.89 3.29 1.52
CA CYS A 42 4.12 2.99 2.25
C CYS A 42 5.34 3.42 1.43
N TYR A 43 6.27 4.12 2.06
CA TYR A 43 7.47 4.69 1.42
C TYR A 43 8.59 4.89 2.44
N ASP A 44 9.75 5.42 2.02
CA ASP A 44 10.92 5.67 2.90
C ASP A 44 11.34 4.43 3.73
N TYR A 45 11.78 3.38 3.02
CA TYR A 45 12.09 2.05 3.57
C TYR A 45 13.39 1.95 4.38
N ARG A 46 13.80 2.99 5.12
CA ARG A 46 15.01 2.97 5.98
C ARG A 46 14.99 1.86 7.05
N ARG A 47 13.78 1.45 7.44
CA ARG A 47 13.51 0.30 8.30
C ARG A 47 12.35 -0.47 7.71
N LEU A 48 12.42 -1.80 7.69
CA LEU A 48 11.36 -2.68 7.18
C LEU A 48 10.35 -3.07 8.28
N VAL A 49 9.92 -2.08 9.04
CA VAL A 49 8.86 -2.22 10.04
C VAL A 49 7.58 -1.69 9.41
N LEU A 50 6.54 -2.53 9.35
CA LEU A 50 5.22 -2.12 8.90
C LEU A 50 4.64 -1.06 9.85
N PRO A 51 3.91 -0.06 9.33
CA PRO A 51 3.04 0.73 10.19
C PRO A 51 1.97 -0.18 10.81
N ASP A 52 1.31 0.29 11.87
CA ASP A 52 0.08 -0.37 12.32
C ASP A 52 -0.87 -0.43 11.12
N LEU A 53 -1.46 -1.60 10.86
CA LEU A 53 -2.41 -1.85 9.77
C LEU A 53 -3.79 -2.24 10.30
N SER A 54 -4.06 -2.11 11.62
CA SER A 54 -5.35 -2.45 12.24
C SER A 54 -6.55 -1.73 11.61
N TRP A 55 -6.35 -0.51 11.11
CA TRP A 55 -7.35 0.27 10.38
C TRP A 55 -7.73 -0.33 9.02
N PHE A 56 -6.99 -1.34 8.53
CA PHE A 56 -7.42 -2.14 7.40
C PHE A 56 -8.53 -3.15 7.76
N ASP A 57 -8.76 -3.45 9.05
CA ASP A 57 -9.74 -4.44 9.51
C ASP A 57 -11.19 -4.07 9.13
N ASP A 58 -11.49 -2.78 8.97
CA ASP A 58 -12.82 -2.29 8.60
C ASP A 58 -13.11 -2.35 7.09
N TYR A 59 -12.09 -2.62 6.26
CA TYR A 59 -12.25 -2.69 4.82
C TYR A 59 -12.65 -4.09 4.36
N ARG A 60 -13.70 -4.15 3.54
CA ARG A 60 -14.16 -5.41 2.94
C ARG A 60 -13.22 -5.92 1.86
N GLN A 61 -12.52 -5.01 1.18
CA GLN A 61 -11.59 -5.31 0.10
C GLN A 61 -10.31 -4.52 0.31
N ILE A 62 -9.17 -5.22 0.26
CA ILE A 62 -7.85 -4.64 0.39
C ILE A 62 -7.01 -5.11 -0.79
N ASP A 63 -6.64 -4.20 -1.67
CA ASP A 63 -5.81 -4.51 -2.83
C ASP A 63 -4.37 -4.03 -2.57
N LEU A 64 -3.42 -4.94 -2.67
CA LEU A 64 -2.00 -4.61 -2.63
C LEU A 64 -1.55 -4.17 -4.02
N LEU A 65 -1.00 -2.97 -4.11
CA LEU A 65 -0.28 -2.50 -5.29
C LEU A 65 1.18 -2.25 -4.90
N ALA A 66 2.14 -2.80 -5.64
CA ALA A 66 3.55 -2.60 -5.36
C ALA A 66 4.32 -2.25 -6.63
N TRP A 67 5.18 -1.23 -6.56
CA TRP A 67 5.95 -0.74 -7.71
C TRP A 67 7.46 -0.75 -7.45
N SER A 68 8.25 -1.20 -8.43
CA SER A 68 9.72 -1.19 -8.37
C SER A 68 10.24 -1.92 -7.12
N MET A 69 11.12 -1.29 -6.33
CA MET A 69 11.61 -1.85 -5.06
C MET A 69 10.48 -2.14 -4.05
N GLY A 70 9.33 -1.49 -4.17
CA GLY A 70 8.16 -1.77 -3.33
C GLY A 70 7.66 -3.21 -3.44
N VAL A 71 7.91 -3.89 -4.56
CA VAL A 71 7.56 -5.32 -4.74
C VAL A 71 8.39 -6.20 -3.81
N TRP A 72 9.71 -6.00 -3.79
CA TRP A 72 10.60 -6.70 -2.88
C TRP A 72 10.24 -6.41 -1.42
N VAL A 73 10.01 -5.13 -1.08
CA VAL A 73 9.62 -4.75 0.29
C VAL A 73 8.31 -5.43 0.69
N ALA A 74 7.30 -5.42 -0.17
CA ALA A 74 6.03 -6.10 0.07
C ALA A 74 6.24 -7.58 0.40
N ALA A 75 7.06 -8.29 -0.39
CA ALA A 75 7.37 -9.70 -0.17
C ALA A 75 8.09 -9.93 1.18
N GLN A 76 8.97 -9.03 1.60
CA GLN A 76 9.68 -9.14 2.87
C GLN A 76 8.80 -8.87 4.09
N THR A 77 7.82 -7.97 3.98
CA THR A 77 7.09 -7.46 5.16
C THR A 77 5.66 -7.93 5.27
N LEU A 78 5.01 -8.30 4.16
CA LEU A 78 3.56 -8.58 4.14
C LEU A 78 3.25 -10.08 4.04
N ALA A 79 4.25 -10.97 4.07
CA ALA A 79 4.06 -12.41 3.91
C ALA A 79 3.05 -12.99 4.92
N ASP A 80 3.19 -12.61 6.20
CA ASP A 80 2.35 -13.11 7.30
C ASP A 80 0.89 -12.65 7.23
N ILE A 81 0.61 -11.57 6.48
CA ILE A 81 -0.73 -11.02 6.31
C ILE A 81 -1.24 -11.12 4.86
N SER A 82 -0.57 -11.94 4.04
CA SER A 82 -0.89 -12.08 2.62
C SER A 82 -2.34 -12.49 2.36
N THR A 83 -2.95 -13.27 3.27
CA THR A 83 -4.36 -13.69 3.18
C THR A 83 -5.37 -12.57 3.41
N ARG A 84 -4.94 -11.39 3.88
CA ARG A 84 -5.79 -10.22 4.05
C ARG A 84 -6.06 -9.51 2.72
N PHE A 85 -5.22 -9.71 1.71
CA PHE A 85 -5.36 -9.04 0.43
C PHE A 85 -6.36 -9.75 -0.48
N THR A 86 -7.28 -8.99 -1.06
CA THR A 86 -8.21 -9.44 -2.10
C THR A 86 -7.47 -9.65 -3.43
N SER A 87 -6.53 -8.77 -3.73
CA SER A 87 -5.63 -8.91 -4.88
C SER A 87 -4.24 -8.35 -4.55
N ALA A 88 -3.24 -8.80 -5.29
CA ALA A 88 -1.87 -8.30 -5.22
C ALA A 88 -1.32 -8.08 -6.62
N THR A 89 -0.96 -6.83 -6.94
CA THR A 89 -0.46 -6.42 -8.26
C THR A 89 0.95 -5.86 -8.14
N ALA A 90 1.88 -6.44 -8.89
CA ALA A 90 3.27 -5.97 -9.00
C ALA A 90 3.48 -5.22 -10.32
N LEU A 91 4.12 -4.04 -10.25
CA LEU A 91 4.45 -3.21 -11.41
C LEU A 91 5.96 -2.98 -11.49
N ALA A 92 6.57 -3.36 -12.62
CA ALA A 92 8.00 -3.16 -12.90
C ALA A 92 8.92 -3.49 -11.69
N GLY A 93 8.66 -4.63 -11.04
CA GLY A 93 9.15 -4.97 -9.71
C GLY A 93 10.56 -5.53 -9.65
N THR A 94 11.19 -5.39 -8.47
CA THR A 94 12.41 -6.12 -8.08
C THR A 94 12.00 -7.33 -7.21
N LEU A 95 12.61 -8.50 -7.46
CA LEU A 95 12.50 -9.72 -6.63
C LEU A 95 13.88 -10.14 -6.12
#